data_AF-A0A4P6XNM9-F1
#
_entry.id   AF-A0A4P6XNM9-F1
#
_cell.length_a   1.000
_cell.length_b   1.000
_cell.length_c   1.000
_cell.angle_alpha   90.00
_cell.angle_beta   90.00
_cell.angle_gamma   90.00
#
_symmetry.space_group_name_H-M   'P 1'
#
loop_
_entity.id
_entity.type
_entity.pdbx_description
1 polymer ?
#
loop_
_entity_poly.entity_id
_entity_poly.type
_entity_poly.pdbx_seq_one_letter_code
_entity_poly.pdbx_strand_id
1 'polypeptide(L)'
;MQLTCLKAYPIFTSSVYRNPRKCPTSDTSAHRLGKNYRQNLGNGSSEMPKKNEPHTLSVPRCKRLVRPLLAKVHSLTDLHSKYPAKLVFDSELFGSDKNDAFTSPASANDRLILLKPYLSQEVYEAYTEIFNIFKNIVSTLSPASTVNAAKSRPSKVTKPLASKKTATGNGSVPPGENKIMKLSTLASIKLGKSIALGTKSTHYSLNQTALFDPQSIPVYLRKYHDQLAEDIDEWLQMDPAAVFGQHRAELLMGYVMHIFVFYLRMLFYTLIPVLCHWLSEQQNACLRILFSECWLFLHFDPDHEEVQDLTVADRSRDPSLGTFWLFHRIGYWQNLVLLLKVKSAGFDGTNTYEALFLDALICADRLDLNEIDVHEVYAMMRNNLQHPQNTQILVSIVAQFINSFRKTYSAASTSTAALEAITRTYHDIRGFVQAWLCLSKSCIFNTLDKGNSELFGALFMLTDHLKDKCSLVIDYLEGVSGSDHVAEAIKNFRKALSDVTKLESTCRILEAFFLDTPLPHLGDNSASPATTKYFTSFIAEDCDDETIDVFVGWLDEQDHSTDIFVSNLRRQMASFQH
;
A
#
# COMPACT_ATOMS: atom_id res chain seq x y z
N MET A 1 -34.00 9.57 -20.93
CA MET A 1 -33.92 11.02 -20.66
C MET A 1 -32.56 11.49 -21.16
N GLN A 2 -32.53 12.55 -21.97
CA GLN A 2 -31.45 12.87 -22.94
C GLN A 2 -30.06 13.18 -22.34
N LEU A 3 -29.03 12.78 -23.10
CA LEU A 3 -27.62 13.19 -23.00
C LEU A 3 -27.44 14.72 -22.98
N THR A 4 -26.44 15.20 -22.22
CA THR A 4 -25.28 15.99 -22.73
C THR A 4 -24.35 16.43 -21.58
N CYS A 5 -23.09 15.98 -21.60
CA CYS A 5 -21.89 16.82 -21.78
C CYS A 5 -20.61 16.09 -21.32
N LEU A 6 -19.89 15.59 -22.32
CA LEU A 6 -18.44 15.34 -22.32
C LEU A 6 -17.66 16.60 -21.88
N LYS A 7 -16.60 16.40 -21.09
CA LYS A 7 -15.32 17.10 -21.27
C LYS A 7 -14.16 16.18 -20.87
N ALA A 8 -13.44 15.76 -21.90
CA ALA A 8 -12.15 15.09 -21.85
C ALA A 8 -11.08 15.98 -21.19
N TYR A 9 -10.13 15.36 -20.49
CA TYR A 9 -8.83 15.97 -20.19
C TYR A 9 -7.71 15.15 -20.85
N PRO A 10 -6.74 15.82 -21.49
CA PRO A 10 -5.77 15.18 -22.36
C PRO A 10 -4.50 14.75 -21.62
N ILE A 11 -3.94 13.67 -22.17
CA ILE A 11 -2.56 13.22 -22.10
C ILE A 11 -1.61 14.41 -22.33
N PHE A 12 -0.69 14.67 -21.40
CA PHE A 12 0.45 15.55 -21.65
C PHE A 12 1.75 14.75 -21.78
N THR A 13 2.17 14.66 -23.03
CA THR A 13 3.51 14.32 -23.48
C THR A 13 4.50 15.44 -23.15
N SER A 14 5.76 15.04 -23.02
CA SER A 14 6.92 15.90 -22.79
C SER A 14 7.29 16.79 -23.99
N SER A 15 8.04 17.84 -23.64
CA SER A 15 9.10 18.52 -24.41
C SER A 15 8.83 19.90 -25.01
N VAL A 16 9.94 20.65 -25.05
CA VAL A 16 10.29 21.84 -25.85
C VAL A 16 10.33 23.19 -25.11
N TYR A 17 11.55 23.50 -24.64
CA TYR A 17 12.22 24.81 -24.62
C TYR A 17 11.51 25.96 -25.38
N ARG A 18 11.31 27.10 -24.71
CA ARG A 18 11.69 28.42 -25.26
C ARG A 18 11.72 29.53 -24.20
N ASN A 19 12.88 30.17 -24.15
CA ASN A 19 13.23 31.43 -23.50
C ASN A 19 12.40 32.59 -24.10
N PRO A 20 12.06 33.65 -23.33
CA PRO A 20 12.68 34.94 -23.68
C PRO A 20 12.98 35.89 -22.50
N ARG A 21 14.25 36.32 -22.47
CA ARG A 21 14.75 37.72 -22.42
C ARG A 21 14.12 38.75 -21.45
N LYS A 22 15.04 39.21 -20.59
CA LYS A 22 15.43 40.61 -20.25
C LYS A 22 14.54 41.44 -19.30
N CYS A 23 15.19 41.83 -18.19
CA CYS A 23 14.89 42.93 -17.29
C CYS A 23 14.66 44.27 -18.01
N PRO A 24 14.14 45.27 -17.28
CA PRO A 24 15.09 46.28 -16.83
C PRO A 24 14.98 46.63 -15.33
N THR A 25 16.15 46.99 -14.82
CA THR A 25 16.50 47.69 -13.59
C THR A 25 15.75 49.02 -13.42
N SER A 26 15.42 49.36 -12.17
CA SER A 26 15.53 50.75 -11.71
C SER A 26 15.74 50.79 -10.19
N ASP A 27 16.91 51.31 -9.82
CA ASP A 27 17.25 51.87 -8.52
C ASP A 27 16.20 52.88 -8.05
N THR A 28 15.91 52.88 -6.74
CA THR A 28 15.83 54.15 -6.01
C THR A 28 16.07 53.92 -4.52
N SER A 29 17.10 54.59 -4.05
CA SER A 29 17.55 54.70 -2.69
C SER A 29 16.72 55.71 -1.89
N ALA A 30 16.84 55.59 -0.57
CA ALA A 30 16.59 56.59 0.47
C ALA A 30 15.12 56.89 0.85
N HIS A 31 14.74 56.52 2.08
CA HIS A 31 14.66 57.53 3.14
C HIS A 31 14.58 56.91 4.54
N ARG A 32 15.49 57.38 5.40
CA ARG A 32 15.41 57.32 6.86
C ARG A 32 14.08 57.90 7.33
N LEU A 33 13.45 57.27 8.31
CA LEU A 33 12.72 57.94 9.39
C LEU A 33 12.59 56.97 10.56
N GLY A 34 13.46 57.16 11.56
CA GLY A 34 13.24 56.63 12.90
C GLY A 34 12.11 57.39 13.58
N LYS A 35 11.34 56.71 14.43
CA LYS A 35 10.61 57.29 15.55
C LYS A 35 10.27 56.19 16.55
N ASN A 36 11.06 56.18 17.62
CA ASN A 36 10.70 55.94 19.01
C ASN A 36 9.25 55.46 19.26
N TYR A 37 9.11 54.25 19.81
CA TYR A 37 8.04 53.99 20.78
C TYR A 37 8.60 53.46 22.09
N ARG A 38 8.12 54.15 23.12
CA ARG A 38 8.51 54.22 24.51
C ARG A 38 8.23 52.92 25.25
N GLN A 39 9.12 52.61 26.18
CA GLN A 39 8.92 51.69 27.30
C GLN A 39 7.56 51.92 27.97
N ASN A 40 6.80 50.84 28.18
CA ASN A 40 5.78 50.76 29.22
C ASN A 40 6.16 49.61 30.17
N LEU A 41 6.77 50.00 31.29
CA LEU A 41 6.87 49.21 32.50
C LEU A 41 5.48 49.18 33.13
N GLY A 42 4.75 48.08 32.92
CA GLY A 42 3.52 47.75 33.62
C GLY A 42 3.79 46.66 34.66
N ASN A 43 3.92 47.06 35.92
CA ASN A 43 3.78 46.19 37.08
C ASN A 43 2.39 45.54 37.05
N GLY A 44 2.33 44.20 37.08
CA GLY A 44 1.08 43.45 37.13
C GLY A 44 1.29 42.08 37.75
N SER A 45 1.10 42.02 39.07
CA SER A 45 0.62 40.87 39.86
C SER A 45 1.03 39.46 39.41
N SER A 46 1.89 38.84 40.23
CA SER A 46 2.05 37.39 40.32
C SER A 46 0.70 36.74 40.67
N GLU A 47 -0.06 36.36 39.65
CA GLU A 47 -1.12 35.37 39.80
C GLU A 47 -0.44 34.01 40.00
N MET A 48 -0.72 33.37 41.13
CA MET A 48 -0.38 31.97 41.35
C MET A 48 -1.08 31.12 40.28
N PRO A 49 -0.34 30.27 39.53
CA PRO A 49 -0.92 29.47 38.47
C PRO A 49 -2.02 28.58 39.04
N LYS A 50 -3.22 28.67 38.46
CA LYS A 50 -4.36 27.82 38.80
C LYS A 50 -3.91 26.36 38.64
N LYS A 51 -4.04 25.59 39.72
CA LYS A 51 -3.50 24.23 39.94
C LYS A 51 -3.94 23.14 38.94
N ASN A 52 -4.65 23.49 37.86
CA ASN A 52 -5.24 22.56 36.90
C ASN A 52 -4.84 22.85 35.44
N GLU A 53 -3.93 23.80 35.16
CA GLU A 53 -3.42 23.94 33.80
C GLU A 53 -2.46 22.77 33.48
N PRO A 54 -2.70 22.03 32.39
CA PRO A 54 -1.81 20.96 31.97
C PRO A 54 -0.42 21.57 31.78
N HIS A 55 0.57 21.07 32.52
CA HIS A 55 1.95 21.54 32.42
C HIS A 55 2.40 21.44 30.96
N THR A 56 2.42 22.58 30.27
CA THR A 56 2.88 22.69 28.89
C THR A 56 4.34 22.22 28.84
N LEU A 57 4.62 21.16 28.08
CA LEU A 57 5.98 20.63 27.90
C LEU A 57 6.92 21.77 27.46
N SER A 58 8.02 21.99 28.18
CA SER A 58 8.98 23.01 27.76
C SER A 58 9.78 22.54 26.54
N VAL A 59 10.14 23.47 25.64
CA VAL A 59 10.97 23.16 24.45
C VAL A 59 12.27 22.41 24.82
N PRO A 60 13.04 22.80 25.87
CA PRO A 60 14.22 22.04 26.28
C PRO A 60 13.91 20.60 26.71
N ARG A 61 12.73 20.34 27.28
CA ARG A 61 12.29 18.99 27.64
C ARG A 61 11.97 18.17 26.39
N CYS A 62 11.28 18.75 25.41
CA CYS A 62 11.03 18.12 24.11
C CYS A 62 12.34 17.69 23.42
N LYS A 63 13.35 18.58 23.40
CA LYS A 63 14.69 18.27 22.86
C LYS A 63 15.35 17.07 23.53
N ARG A 64 15.37 17.07 24.87
CA ARG A 64 15.99 15.99 25.65
C ARG A 64 15.31 14.64 25.40
N LEU A 65 14.01 14.64 25.13
CA LEU A 65 13.27 13.43 24.81
C LEU A 65 13.64 12.85 23.44
N VAL A 66 13.80 13.69 22.41
CA VAL A 66 13.94 13.20 21.02
C VAL A 66 15.39 13.05 20.56
N ARG A 67 16.34 13.83 21.09
CA ARG A 67 17.77 13.73 20.70
C ARG A 67 18.36 12.32 20.76
N PRO A 68 18.08 11.50 21.81
CA PRO A 68 18.57 10.12 21.84
C PRO A 68 18.06 9.27 20.68
N LEU A 69 16.80 9.46 20.28
CA LEU A 69 16.20 8.74 19.15
C LEU A 69 16.91 9.10 17.86
N LEU A 70 17.04 10.41 17.57
CA LEU A 70 17.72 10.88 16.36
C LEU A 70 19.16 10.38 16.28
N ALA A 71 19.91 10.45 17.38
CA ALA A 71 21.29 9.93 17.42
C ALA A 71 21.37 8.43 17.07
N LYS A 72 20.39 7.63 17.53
CA LYS A 72 20.35 6.19 17.22
C LYS A 72 19.91 5.90 15.80
N VAL A 73 18.94 6.65 15.27
CA VAL A 73 18.55 6.60 13.85
C VAL A 73 19.78 6.88 12.98
N HIS A 74 20.54 7.96 13.26
CA HIS A 74 21.76 8.29 12.52
C HIS A 74 22.82 7.19 12.57
N SER A 75 23.04 6.59 13.74
CA SER A 75 23.98 5.48 13.89
C SER A 75 23.56 4.26 13.06
N LEU A 76 22.26 3.97 12.98
CA LEU A 76 21.74 2.88 12.14
C LEU A 76 21.81 3.21 10.65
N THR A 77 21.54 4.45 10.26
CA THR A 77 21.71 4.91 8.87
C THR A 77 23.17 4.77 8.43
N ASP A 78 24.14 5.20 9.25
CA ASP A 78 25.56 5.04 8.95
C ASP A 78 25.96 3.56 8.87
N LEU A 79 25.45 2.72 9.77
CA LEU A 79 25.64 1.27 9.71
C LEU A 79 25.09 0.67 8.41
N HIS A 80 23.88 1.09 8.01
CA HIS A 80 23.25 0.66 6.76
C HIS A 80 24.04 1.09 5.53
N SER A 81 24.51 2.33 5.48
CA SER A 81 25.33 2.82 4.37
C SER A 81 26.65 2.07 4.24
N LYS A 82 27.27 1.66 5.35
CA LYS A 82 28.55 0.92 5.36
C LYS A 82 28.37 -0.58 5.14
N TYR A 83 27.30 -1.16 5.67
CA TYR A 83 27.06 -2.59 5.73
C TYR A 83 25.57 -2.93 5.52
N PRO A 84 25.02 -2.71 4.31
CA PRO A 84 23.58 -2.86 4.07
C PRO A 84 23.09 -4.29 4.37
N ALA A 85 23.91 -5.31 4.09
CA ALA A 85 23.60 -6.71 4.38
C ALA A 85 23.34 -7.01 5.87
N LYS A 86 23.84 -6.20 6.81
CA LYS A 86 23.61 -6.41 8.25
C LYS A 86 22.19 -6.05 8.69
N LEU A 87 21.49 -5.21 7.92
CA LEU A 87 20.10 -4.82 8.22
C LEU A 87 19.07 -5.66 7.48
N VAL A 88 19.51 -6.55 6.59
CA VAL A 88 18.63 -7.48 5.90
C VAL A 88 18.12 -8.50 6.93
N PHE A 89 16.81 -8.64 7.00
CA PHE A 89 16.18 -9.70 7.78
C PHE A 89 16.53 -11.04 7.14
N ASP A 90 17.20 -11.91 7.89
CA ASP A 90 17.64 -13.20 7.35
C ASP A 90 16.47 -14.19 7.32
N SER A 91 15.79 -14.23 6.17
CA SER A 91 14.66 -15.13 5.93
C SER A 91 15.08 -16.60 5.79
N GLU A 92 16.34 -16.90 5.51
CA GLU A 92 16.81 -18.28 5.33
C GLU A 92 16.86 -19.04 6.66
N LEU A 93 17.04 -18.32 7.76
CA LEU A 93 16.97 -18.88 9.12
C LEU A 93 15.54 -19.26 9.54
N PHE A 94 14.53 -18.90 8.76
CA PHE A 94 13.15 -19.32 8.97
C PHE A 94 12.96 -20.75 8.44
N GLY A 95 13.14 -21.73 9.33
CA GLY A 95 12.86 -23.13 9.01
C GLY A 95 11.38 -23.39 8.69
N SER A 96 11.08 -24.54 8.07
CA SER A 96 9.73 -24.98 7.71
C SER A 96 8.80 -25.21 8.92
N ASP A 97 9.37 -25.33 10.12
CA ASP A 97 8.61 -25.49 11.35
C ASP A 97 8.04 -24.13 11.79
N LYS A 98 6.72 -23.99 11.64
CA LYS A 98 5.97 -22.82 12.12
C LYS A 98 6.29 -22.60 13.60
N ASN A 99 7.10 -21.58 13.88
CA ASN A 99 7.37 -21.19 15.23
C ASN A 99 6.20 -20.33 15.73
N ASP A 100 5.16 -20.98 16.25
CA ASP A 100 3.94 -20.32 16.76
C ASP A 100 4.26 -19.17 17.75
N ALA A 101 5.38 -19.29 18.48
CA ALA A 101 5.86 -18.24 19.37
C ALA A 101 6.23 -16.95 18.62
N PHE A 102 6.81 -17.04 17.42
CA PHE A 102 7.18 -15.88 16.61
C PHE A 102 5.96 -15.15 16.05
N THR A 103 4.92 -15.89 15.64
CA THR A 103 3.73 -15.32 15.00
C THR A 103 2.77 -14.74 16.04
N SER A 104 2.75 -15.29 17.26
CA SER A 104 1.88 -14.87 18.36
C SER A 104 2.62 -14.61 19.68
N PRO A 105 3.57 -13.66 19.72
CA PRO A 105 4.30 -13.33 20.94
C PRO A 105 3.38 -12.71 21.99
N ALA A 106 3.58 -13.09 23.25
CA ALA A 106 2.73 -12.67 24.37
C ALA A 106 2.87 -11.18 24.71
N SER A 107 4.04 -10.59 24.49
CA SER A 107 4.30 -9.16 24.71
C SER A 107 5.15 -8.53 23.61
N ALA A 108 5.22 -7.21 23.59
CA ALA A 108 6.11 -6.47 22.70
C ALA A 108 7.59 -6.76 22.97
N ASN A 109 7.98 -6.97 24.24
CA ASN A 109 9.36 -7.38 24.55
C ASN A 109 9.66 -8.78 24.00
N ASP A 110 8.71 -9.72 24.12
CA ASP A 110 8.88 -11.06 23.55
C ASP A 110 9.00 -11.00 22.03
N ARG A 111 8.16 -10.18 21.38
CA ARG A 111 8.22 -9.94 19.94
C ARG A 111 9.60 -9.43 19.52
N LEU A 112 10.19 -8.50 20.29
CA LEU A 112 11.54 -8.02 20.03
C LEU A 112 12.58 -9.14 20.21
N ILE A 113 12.55 -9.86 21.33
CA ILE A 113 13.49 -10.96 21.63
C ILE A 113 13.47 -12.02 20.51
N LEU A 114 12.29 -12.33 19.99
CA LEU A 114 12.10 -13.31 18.93
C LEU A 114 12.66 -12.85 17.57
N LEU A 115 12.93 -11.55 17.38
CA LEU A 115 13.66 -11.06 16.20
C LEU A 115 15.16 -11.32 16.28
N LYS A 116 15.72 -11.54 17.48
CA LYS A 116 17.17 -11.68 17.71
C LYS A 116 17.86 -12.69 16.78
N PRO A 117 17.30 -13.88 16.49
CA PRO A 117 17.96 -14.84 15.62
C PRO A 117 18.09 -14.37 14.16
N TYR A 118 17.27 -13.42 13.74
CA TYR A 118 17.11 -13.01 12.33
C TYR A 118 17.74 -11.64 12.02
N LEU A 119 18.37 -11.02 13.03
CA LEU A 119 19.00 -9.72 12.94
C LEU A 119 20.47 -9.83 13.33
N SER A 120 21.33 -8.97 12.78
CA SER A 120 22.69 -8.82 13.30
C SER A 120 22.65 -8.34 14.76
N GLN A 121 23.66 -8.73 15.54
CA GLN A 121 23.73 -8.35 16.96
C GLN A 121 23.67 -6.83 17.14
N GLU A 122 24.34 -6.07 16.28
CA GLU A 122 24.37 -4.60 16.32
C GLU A 122 22.99 -3.99 16.04
N VAL A 123 22.24 -4.55 15.09
CA VAL A 123 20.88 -4.09 14.77
C VAL A 123 19.93 -4.41 15.92
N TYR A 124 20.01 -5.62 16.48
CA TYR A 124 19.19 -6.02 17.62
C TYR A 124 19.42 -5.15 18.87
N GLU A 125 20.68 -4.84 19.18
CA GLU A 125 21.04 -3.92 20.27
C GLU A 125 20.47 -2.52 20.03
N ALA A 126 20.64 -1.98 18.82
CA ALA A 126 20.08 -0.69 18.44
C ALA A 126 18.55 -0.66 18.55
N TYR A 127 17.87 -1.71 18.11
CA TYR A 127 16.41 -1.84 18.23
C TYR A 127 15.96 -1.88 19.68
N THR A 128 16.69 -2.58 20.54
CA THR A 128 16.40 -2.65 21.98
C THR A 128 16.49 -1.27 22.63
N GLU A 129 17.54 -0.51 22.30
CA GLU A 129 17.71 0.85 22.80
C GLU A 129 16.63 1.80 22.26
N ILE A 130 16.36 1.76 20.95
CA ILE A 130 15.33 2.57 20.30
C ILE A 130 13.95 2.28 20.89
N PHE A 131 13.63 1.01 21.14
CA PHE A 131 12.39 0.63 21.79
C PHE A 131 12.27 1.23 23.20
N ASN A 132 13.36 1.20 24.00
CA ASN A 132 13.38 1.84 25.31
C ASN A 132 13.24 3.37 25.25
N ILE A 133 13.90 4.02 24.29
CA ILE A 133 13.76 5.47 24.04
C ILE A 133 12.31 5.80 23.69
N PHE A 134 11.70 5.04 22.78
CA PHE A 134 10.30 5.22 22.38
C PHE A 134 9.35 5.09 23.57
N LYS A 135 9.49 4.03 24.39
CA LYS A 135 8.70 3.84 25.61
C LYS A 135 8.77 5.06 26.55
N ASN A 136 9.97 5.61 26.73
CA ASN A 136 10.20 6.78 27.58
C ASN A 136 9.53 8.04 27.00
N ILE A 137 9.64 8.27 25.69
CA ILE A 137 8.98 9.38 25.00
C ILE A 137 7.47 9.27 25.19
N VAL A 138 6.86 8.14 24.82
CA VAL A 138 5.40 7.96 24.86
C VAL A 138 4.87 8.06 26.29
N SER A 139 5.53 7.44 27.26
CA SER A 139 5.12 7.51 28.67
C SER A 139 5.19 8.94 29.21
N THR A 140 6.13 9.76 28.71
CA THR A 140 6.23 11.17 29.10
C THR A 140 5.17 12.05 28.45
N LEU A 141 4.81 11.76 27.19
CA LEU A 141 3.86 12.55 26.41
C LEU A 141 2.39 12.15 26.64
N SER A 142 2.14 10.94 27.12
CA SER A 142 0.79 10.40 27.37
C SER A 142 0.64 9.86 28.80
N PRO A 143 0.71 10.71 29.84
CA PRO A 143 0.68 10.27 31.23
C PRO A 143 -0.69 9.74 31.71
N ALA A 144 -1.74 9.80 30.88
CA ALA A 144 -3.14 9.65 31.32
C ALA A 144 -3.70 8.21 31.35
N SER A 145 -2.99 7.19 30.84
CA SER A 145 -3.51 5.80 30.82
C SER A 145 -3.03 4.91 31.98
N THR A 146 -2.03 5.34 32.76
CA THR A 146 -1.42 4.52 33.83
C THR A 146 -2.18 4.52 35.16
N VAL A 147 -3.22 5.36 35.33
CA VAL A 147 -3.98 5.44 36.60
C VAL A 147 -4.90 4.23 36.84
N ASN A 148 -5.26 3.47 35.80
CA ASN A 148 -6.14 2.31 35.95
C ASN A 148 -5.41 0.99 36.28
N ALA A 149 -4.09 0.91 36.09
CA ALA A 149 -3.32 -0.30 36.41
C ALA A 149 -2.93 -0.41 37.91
N ALA A 150 -2.92 0.70 38.65
CA ALA A 150 -2.41 0.73 40.04
C ALA A 150 -3.49 0.48 41.13
N LYS A 151 -4.75 0.18 40.76
CA LYS A 151 -5.86 -0.02 41.72
C LYS A 151 -6.21 -1.49 42.03
N SER A 152 -5.42 -2.47 41.63
CA SER A 152 -5.55 -3.85 42.14
C SER A 152 -4.67 -4.06 43.37
N ARG A 153 -5.08 -3.55 44.53
CA ARG A 153 -4.56 -3.97 45.85
C ARG A 153 -5.58 -4.90 46.51
N PRO A 154 -5.17 -6.03 47.10
CA PRO A 154 -6.10 -6.97 47.73
C PRO A 154 -6.56 -6.41 49.08
N SER A 155 -7.84 -6.05 49.18
CA SER A 155 -8.47 -5.75 50.46
C SER A 155 -8.60 -7.04 51.27
N LYS A 156 -8.01 -7.04 52.46
CA LYS A 156 -8.13 -8.11 53.45
C LYS A 156 -9.58 -8.31 53.87
N VAL A 157 -9.95 -9.58 53.89
CA VAL A 157 -11.17 -10.21 54.36
C VAL A 157 -11.57 -9.73 55.77
N THR A 158 -12.83 -9.30 55.93
CA THR A 158 -13.60 -9.47 57.17
C THR A 158 -15.06 -9.82 56.82
N LYS A 159 -15.63 -10.71 57.63
CA LYS A 159 -16.80 -11.60 57.42
C LYS A 159 -18.19 -10.91 57.28
N PRO A 160 -19.24 -11.67 56.86
CA PRO A 160 -20.48 -11.11 56.33
C PRO A 160 -21.58 -10.93 57.40
N LEU A 161 -22.50 -10.00 57.16
CA LEU A 161 -23.81 -9.96 57.80
C LEU A 161 -24.90 -9.58 56.78
N ALA A 162 -26.11 -10.03 57.06
CA ALA A 162 -27.15 -10.41 56.12
C ALA A 162 -27.94 -9.29 55.42
N SER A 163 -28.41 -9.64 54.22
CA SER A 163 -29.68 -9.29 53.55
C SER A 163 -30.09 -7.82 53.41
N LYS A 164 -30.11 -7.34 52.17
CA LYS A 164 -31.30 -6.70 51.60
C LYS A 164 -31.31 -6.80 50.07
N LYS A 165 -32.36 -7.46 49.55
CA LYS A 165 -32.74 -7.48 48.13
C LYS A 165 -33.05 -6.06 47.65
N THR A 166 -32.49 -5.65 46.53
CA THR A 166 -33.17 -4.83 45.50
C THR A 166 -32.34 -4.71 44.22
N ALA A 167 -33.04 -4.95 43.10
CA ALA A 167 -32.80 -4.45 41.74
C ALA A 167 -31.51 -4.88 41.00
N THR A 168 -31.72 -5.86 40.12
CA THR A 168 -30.96 -6.15 38.91
C THR A 168 -30.74 -4.90 38.06
N GLY A 169 -29.51 -4.40 38.04
CA GLY A 169 -28.97 -3.54 37.00
C GLY A 169 -27.69 -4.18 36.49
N ASN A 170 -27.76 -4.93 35.39
CA ASN A 170 -26.60 -5.43 34.67
C ASN A 170 -25.85 -4.23 34.07
N GLY A 171 -24.99 -3.61 34.88
CA GLY A 171 -23.95 -2.71 34.42
C GLY A 171 -22.79 -3.53 33.86
N SER A 172 -22.98 -4.15 32.69
CA SER A 172 -21.85 -4.52 31.85
C SER A 172 -21.16 -3.22 31.44
N VAL A 173 -20.01 -2.93 32.03
CA VAL A 173 -19.11 -1.89 31.52
C VAL A 173 -18.83 -2.25 30.06
N PRO A 174 -19.21 -1.42 29.07
CA PRO A 174 -18.95 -1.74 27.68
C PRO A 174 -17.43 -1.76 27.47
N PRO A 175 -16.91 -2.69 26.64
CA PRO A 175 -15.50 -2.72 26.30
C PRO A 175 -15.12 -1.38 25.65
N GLY A 176 -13.99 -0.81 26.08
CA GLY A 176 -13.55 0.55 25.77
C GLY A 176 -13.83 0.94 24.32
N GLU A 177 -14.82 1.82 24.14
CA GLU A 177 -15.11 2.44 22.86
C GLU A 177 -13.84 3.13 22.38
N ASN A 178 -13.45 2.83 21.13
CA ASN A 178 -12.37 3.51 20.44
C ASN A 178 -12.68 5.00 20.39
N LYS A 179 -12.17 5.74 21.38
CA LYS A 179 -12.39 7.17 21.49
C LYS A 179 -11.76 7.83 20.28
N ILE A 180 -12.60 8.22 19.33
CA ILE A 180 -12.18 8.95 18.14
C ILE A 180 -11.37 10.17 18.61
N MET A 181 -10.13 10.28 18.15
CA MET A 181 -9.28 11.42 18.50
C MET A 181 -9.93 12.72 18.02
N LYS A 182 -9.76 13.79 18.79
CA LYS A 182 -10.23 15.11 18.38
C LYS A 182 -9.51 15.51 17.09
N LEU A 183 -10.22 16.22 16.20
CA LEU A 183 -9.63 16.75 14.96
C LEU A 183 -8.37 17.59 15.24
N SER A 184 -8.36 18.37 16.32
CA SER A 184 -7.17 19.14 16.75
C SER A 184 -5.97 18.24 17.02
N THR A 185 -6.16 17.11 17.70
CA THR A 185 -5.10 16.12 17.98
C THR A 185 -4.58 15.50 16.69
N LEU A 186 -5.48 15.12 15.77
CA LEU A 186 -5.10 14.57 14.47
C LEU A 186 -4.33 15.61 13.63
N ALA A 187 -4.80 16.86 13.59
CA ALA A 187 -4.13 17.96 12.91
C ALA A 187 -2.74 18.23 13.49
N SER A 188 -2.59 18.22 14.83
CA SER A 188 -1.29 18.36 15.48
C SER A 188 -0.34 17.21 15.18
N ILE A 189 -0.82 15.97 15.14
CA ILE A 189 0.00 14.81 14.76
C ILE A 189 0.44 14.93 13.30
N LYS A 190 -0.47 15.34 12.40
CA LYS A 190 -0.14 15.59 10.99
C LYS A 190 0.81 16.77 10.81
N LEU A 191 0.71 17.83 11.62
CA LEU A 191 1.71 18.91 11.59
C LEU A 191 3.08 18.41 12.07
N GLY A 192 3.11 17.48 13.02
CA GLY A 192 4.32 16.75 13.40
C GLY A 192 5.00 16.03 12.24
N LYS A 193 4.23 15.52 11.27
CA LYS A 193 4.77 14.98 10.00
C LYS A 193 5.53 16.04 9.22
N SER A 194 4.92 17.20 9.00
CA SER A 194 5.53 18.32 8.25
C SER A 194 6.82 18.80 8.93
N ILE A 195 6.84 18.87 10.26
CA ILE A 195 8.05 19.17 11.02
C ILE A 195 9.12 18.11 10.75
N ALA A 196 8.74 16.83 10.81
CA ALA A 196 9.68 15.74 10.58
C ALA A 196 10.23 15.72 9.14
N LEU A 197 9.44 16.13 8.14
CA LEU A 197 9.91 16.35 6.77
C LEU A 197 10.89 17.54 6.66
N GLY A 198 10.63 18.62 7.39
CA GLY A 198 11.40 19.86 7.34
C GLY A 198 12.70 19.85 8.16
N THR A 199 12.84 18.99 9.16
CA THR A 199 14.04 19.01 10.03
C THR A 199 15.30 18.43 9.37
N LYS A 200 16.44 19.10 9.61
CA LYS A 200 17.83 18.67 9.28
C LYS A 200 18.14 17.17 9.44
N SER A 201 17.61 16.51 10.47
CA SER A 201 18.01 15.15 10.86
C SER A 201 17.50 14.06 9.91
N THR A 202 16.42 14.32 9.18
CA THR A 202 15.77 13.33 8.32
C THR A 202 16.50 13.14 6.99
N HIS A 203 17.39 14.09 6.64
CA HIS A 203 18.04 14.21 5.33
C HIS A 203 19.55 13.91 5.32
N TYR A 204 20.02 13.12 6.28
CA TYR A 204 21.45 12.76 6.45
C TYR A 204 22.00 11.76 5.41
N SER A 205 21.33 11.59 4.26
CA SER A 205 21.87 10.87 3.09
C SER A 205 22.71 11.77 2.17
N LEU A 206 22.53 13.10 2.25
CA LEU A 206 23.50 14.04 1.70
C LEU A 206 24.75 14.02 2.59
N ASN A 207 25.67 13.13 2.23
CA ASN A 207 26.95 12.89 2.90
C ASN A 207 27.63 14.15 3.46
N GLN A 208 28.35 13.93 4.57
CA GLN A 208 28.99 14.85 5.54
C GLN A 208 29.99 15.91 5.01
N THR A 209 29.87 16.39 3.78
CA THR A 209 30.59 17.57 3.27
C THR A 209 29.70 18.45 2.41
N ALA A 210 28.58 17.94 1.89
CA ALA A 210 27.79 18.63 0.88
C ALA A 210 26.83 19.70 1.44
N LEU A 211 26.32 19.50 2.66
CA LEU A 211 25.48 20.50 3.35
C LEU A 211 26.23 21.77 3.75
N PHE A 212 27.57 21.71 3.80
CA PHE A 212 28.45 22.84 4.11
C PHE A 212 29.05 23.51 2.87
N ASP A 213 28.88 22.91 1.68
CA ASP A 213 29.24 23.51 0.39
C ASP A 213 28.00 23.57 -0.53
N PRO A 214 27.32 24.73 -0.62
CA PRO A 214 26.16 24.93 -1.49
C PRO A 214 26.41 24.56 -2.96
N GLN A 215 27.68 24.51 -3.40
CA GLN A 215 28.05 24.15 -4.77
C GLN A 215 27.94 22.63 -5.04
N SER A 216 28.00 21.80 -4.00
CA SER A 216 27.97 20.34 -4.11
C SER A 216 26.54 19.75 -4.12
N ILE A 217 25.54 20.55 -3.74
CA ILE A 217 24.12 20.18 -3.78
C ILE A 217 23.59 20.27 -5.23
N PRO A 218 22.82 19.28 -5.72
CA PRO A 218 22.14 19.37 -7.02
C PRO A 218 21.35 20.69 -7.17
N VAL A 219 21.46 21.34 -8.33
CA VAL A 219 20.97 22.73 -8.55
C VAL A 219 19.50 22.91 -8.17
N TYR A 220 18.66 21.88 -8.37
CA TYR A 220 17.23 21.92 -8.06
C TYR A 220 16.91 21.84 -6.55
N LEU A 221 17.83 21.34 -5.71
CA LEU A 221 17.68 21.26 -4.25
C LEU A 221 18.28 22.47 -3.52
N ARG A 222 19.10 23.30 -4.19
CA ARG A 222 19.73 24.47 -3.56
C ARG A 222 18.73 25.49 -3.01
N LYS A 223 17.52 25.56 -3.60
CA LYS A 223 16.42 26.42 -3.11
C LYS A 223 15.92 26.05 -1.71
N TYR A 224 16.16 24.81 -1.28
CA TYR A 224 15.77 24.31 0.02
C TYR A 224 16.93 24.33 1.02
N HIS A 225 18.12 24.83 0.66
CA HIS A 225 19.29 24.82 1.55
C HIS A 225 19.01 25.54 2.87
N ASP A 226 18.33 26.70 2.82
CA ASP A 226 17.93 27.46 4.00
C ASP A 226 16.78 26.78 4.80
N GLN A 227 15.90 26.03 4.14
CA GLN A 227 14.75 25.33 4.75
C GLN A 227 15.16 23.99 5.39
N LEU A 228 16.03 23.25 4.71
CA LEU A 228 16.74 22.07 5.23
C LEU A 228 17.69 22.45 6.36
N ALA A 229 17.97 23.75 6.54
CA ALA A 229 18.77 24.26 7.64
C ALA A 229 17.95 24.50 8.93
N GLU A 230 16.64 24.27 8.96
CA GLU A 230 15.81 24.53 10.13
C GLU A 230 15.90 23.39 11.16
N ASP A 231 16.16 23.75 12.44
CA ASP A 231 16.07 22.83 13.59
C ASP A 231 14.59 22.76 14.04
N ILE A 232 14.22 21.76 14.84
CA ILE A 232 12.86 21.64 15.42
C ILE A 232 12.49 22.85 16.31
N ASP A 233 13.45 23.72 16.60
CA ASP A 233 13.39 24.88 17.47
C ASP A 233 12.37 25.92 17.05
N GLU A 234 12.34 26.26 15.76
CA GLU A 234 11.44 27.27 15.20
C GLU A 234 10.01 26.74 15.19
N TRP A 235 9.85 25.46 14.87
CA TRP A 235 8.57 24.74 14.88
C TRP A 235 7.94 24.63 16.28
N LEU A 236 8.74 24.38 17.33
CA LEU A 236 8.25 24.30 18.70
C LEU A 236 7.93 25.67 19.34
N GLN A 237 8.36 26.76 18.66
CA GLN A 237 8.20 28.15 19.07
C GLN A 237 7.28 28.95 18.14
N MET A 238 6.53 28.28 17.25
CA MET A 238 5.61 28.94 16.32
C MET A 238 4.50 29.73 17.03
N ASP A 239 4.19 30.89 16.46
CA ASP A 239 3.06 31.70 16.86
C ASP A 239 1.75 31.22 16.21
N PRO A 240 0.61 31.26 16.92
CA PRO A 240 0.45 31.76 18.28
C PRO A 240 0.80 30.71 19.35
N ALA A 241 1.72 31.06 20.27
CA ALA A 241 2.17 30.17 21.36
C ALA A 241 1.04 29.60 22.24
N ALA A 242 -0.10 30.31 22.33
CA ALA A 242 -1.30 29.86 23.05
C ALA A 242 -1.93 28.59 22.47
N VAL A 243 -1.79 28.36 21.16
CA VAL A 243 -2.33 27.19 20.45
C VAL A 243 -1.29 26.06 20.42
N PHE A 244 -0.06 26.38 20.02
CA PHE A 244 1.02 25.39 19.91
C PHE A 244 1.48 24.84 21.26
N GLY A 245 1.43 25.65 22.32
CA GLY A 245 1.79 25.22 23.67
C GLY A 245 0.87 24.12 24.22
N GLN A 246 -0.43 24.18 23.91
CA GLN A 246 -1.42 23.19 24.35
C GLN A 246 -1.31 21.86 23.60
N HIS A 247 -0.84 21.90 22.35
CA HIS A 247 -0.74 20.72 21.48
C HIS A 247 0.69 20.20 21.27
N ARG A 248 1.65 20.69 22.06
CA ARG A 248 3.08 20.38 21.89
C ARG A 248 3.38 18.89 22.08
N ALA A 249 2.63 18.20 22.92
CA ALA A 249 2.80 16.76 23.12
C ALA A 249 2.37 15.97 21.88
N GLU A 250 1.22 16.32 21.29
CA GLU A 250 0.69 15.72 20.06
C GLU A 250 1.58 16.02 18.86
N LEU A 251 2.11 17.24 18.75
CA LEU A 251 3.08 17.64 17.72
C LEU A 251 4.35 16.79 17.81
N LEU A 252 4.93 16.68 19.01
CA LEU A 252 6.15 15.89 19.22
C LEU A 252 5.90 14.40 18.99
N MET A 253 4.70 13.90 19.34
CA MET A 253 4.31 12.52 19.04
C MET A 253 4.24 12.29 17.53
N GLY A 254 3.59 13.19 16.79
CA GLY A 254 3.57 13.15 15.33
C GLY A 254 4.97 13.18 14.74
N TYR A 255 5.85 14.05 15.23
CA TYR A 255 7.25 14.13 14.80
C TYR A 255 7.97 12.78 14.98
N VAL A 256 7.90 12.20 16.19
CA VAL A 256 8.55 10.93 16.51
C VAL A 256 8.01 9.77 15.67
N MET A 257 6.69 9.69 15.49
CA MET A 257 6.06 8.64 14.68
C MET A 257 6.51 8.71 13.22
N HIS A 258 6.56 9.92 12.64
CA HIS A 258 6.93 10.05 11.23
C HIS A 258 8.42 9.82 11.00
N ILE A 259 9.31 10.06 11.98
CA ILE A 259 10.70 9.58 11.92
C ILE A 259 10.74 8.05 11.69
N PHE A 260 9.96 7.27 12.45
CA PHE A 260 9.91 5.83 12.24
C PHE A 260 9.37 5.46 10.86
N VAL A 261 8.32 6.15 10.41
CA VAL A 261 7.70 5.90 9.10
C VAL A 261 8.66 6.22 7.96
N PHE A 262 9.40 7.34 7.99
CA PHE A 262 10.35 7.68 6.92
C PHE A 262 11.45 6.63 6.76
N TYR A 263 11.96 6.11 7.88
CA TYR A 263 12.99 5.07 7.88
C TYR A 263 12.41 3.64 7.91
N LEU A 264 11.11 3.48 7.66
CA LEU A 264 10.42 2.18 7.74
C LEU A 264 11.09 1.13 6.85
N ARG A 265 11.19 1.40 5.54
CA ARG A 265 11.69 0.42 4.55
C ARG A 265 13.14 0.00 4.80
N MET A 266 13.96 0.94 5.24
CA MET A 266 15.41 0.77 5.32
C MET A 266 15.88 0.25 6.68
N LEU A 267 15.29 0.77 7.77
CA LEU A 267 15.84 0.57 9.12
C LEU A 267 14.85 -0.05 10.08
N PHE A 268 13.55 0.19 9.96
CA PHE A 268 12.59 -0.09 11.05
C PHE A 268 11.48 -1.07 10.70
N TYR A 269 11.53 -1.70 9.52
CA TYR A 269 10.44 -2.54 9.02
C TYR A 269 9.99 -3.60 10.02
N THR A 270 10.95 -4.31 10.64
CA THR A 270 10.68 -5.35 11.64
C THR A 270 10.50 -4.80 13.06
N LEU A 271 10.93 -3.57 13.32
CA LEU A 271 10.77 -2.90 14.61
C LEU A 271 9.38 -2.27 14.79
N ILE A 272 8.78 -1.67 13.76
CA ILE A 272 7.47 -1.01 13.90
C ILE A 272 6.38 -1.96 14.45
N PRO A 273 6.28 -3.25 14.05
CA PRO A 273 5.37 -4.21 14.67
C PRO A 273 5.53 -4.33 16.20
N VAL A 274 6.76 -4.23 16.71
CA VAL A 274 7.05 -4.20 18.16
C VAL A 274 6.47 -2.94 18.80
N LEU A 275 6.69 -1.78 18.17
CA LEU A 275 6.18 -0.50 18.67
C LEU A 275 4.65 -0.49 18.69
N CYS A 276 4.00 -0.98 17.63
CA CYS A 276 2.55 -1.13 17.55
C CYS A 276 2.02 -2.09 18.63
N HIS A 277 2.65 -3.25 18.83
CA HIS A 277 2.24 -4.17 19.89
C HIS A 277 2.31 -3.48 21.27
N TRP A 278 3.40 -2.77 21.56
CA TRP A 278 3.52 -2.05 22.83
C TRP A 278 2.48 -0.93 23.00
N LEU A 279 2.21 -0.15 21.95
CA LEU A 279 1.15 0.86 21.99
C LEU A 279 -0.23 0.25 22.27
N SER A 280 -0.49 -0.96 21.76
CA SER A 280 -1.70 -1.73 22.07
C SER A 280 -1.77 -2.12 23.55
N GLU A 281 -0.67 -2.65 24.12
CA GLU A 281 -0.58 -2.97 25.55
C GLU A 281 -0.87 -1.74 26.43
N GLN A 282 -0.40 -0.55 26.00
CA GLN A 282 -0.64 0.71 26.70
C GLN A 282 -2.00 1.36 26.40
N GLN A 283 -2.81 0.75 25.54
CA GLN A 283 -4.07 1.30 25.01
C GLN A 283 -3.89 2.74 24.49
N ASN A 284 -2.77 3.00 23.84
CA ASN A 284 -2.43 4.33 23.36
C ASN A 284 -3.15 4.61 22.03
N ALA A 285 -3.82 5.75 21.96
CA ALA A 285 -4.59 6.13 20.77
C ALA A 285 -3.72 6.32 19.50
N CYS A 286 -2.40 6.55 19.64
CA CYS A 286 -1.48 6.70 18.52
C CYS A 286 -1.23 5.37 17.77
N LEU A 287 -1.62 4.22 18.34
CA LEU A 287 -1.50 2.91 17.72
C LEU A 287 -2.02 2.90 16.29
N ARG A 288 -3.27 3.36 16.10
CA ARG A 288 -3.94 3.31 14.80
C ARG A 288 -3.20 4.12 13.74
N ILE A 289 -2.66 5.27 14.14
CA ILE A 289 -1.92 6.16 13.26
C ILE A 289 -0.58 5.51 12.88
N LEU A 290 0.17 4.96 13.85
CA LEU A 290 1.46 4.33 13.55
C LEU A 290 1.27 3.12 12.65
N PHE A 291 0.28 2.29 12.98
CA PHE A 291 -0.05 1.12 12.20
C PHE A 291 -0.52 1.49 10.79
N SER A 292 -1.42 2.46 10.63
CA SER A 292 -1.92 2.85 9.30
C SER A 292 -0.80 3.40 8.40
N GLU A 293 0.08 4.24 8.96
CA GLU A 293 1.21 4.81 8.21
C GLU A 293 2.24 3.71 7.83
N CYS A 294 2.46 2.73 8.71
CA CYS A 294 3.30 1.56 8.42
C CYS A 294 2.66 0.60 7.40
N TRP A 295 1.36 0.39 7.52
CA TRP A 295 0.63 -0.64 6.79
C TRP A 295 0.36 -0.23 5.35
N LEU A 296 -0.19 0.99 5.17
CA LEU A 296 -0.54 1.53 3.86
C LEU A 296 0.65 2.13 3.13
N PHE A 297 1.62 2.68 3.89
CA PHE A 297 2.85 3.29 3.41
C PHE A 297 2.76 3.83 1.98
N LEU A 298 2.07 4.96 1.80
CA LEU A 298 1.79 5.53 0.48
C LEU A 298 3.10 5.91 -0.20
N HIS A 299 3.47 5.15 -1.24
CA HIS A 299 4.66 5.43 -2.05
C HIS A 299 4.57 6.81 -2.75
N PHE A 300 3.36 7.36 -2.84
CA PHE A 300 2.99 8.61 -3.52
C PHE A 300 2.28 9.63 -2.62
N ASP A 301 2.78 9.86 -1.40
CA ASP A 301 2.54 11.21 -0.89
C ASP A 301 3.48 12.14 -1.66
N PRO A 302 2.99 13.14 -2.42
CA PRO A 302 3.86 14.12 -3.07
C PRO A 302 4.81 14.79 -2.05
N ASP A 303 4.43 14.85 -0.76
CA ASP A 303 5.29 15.33 0.31
C ASP A 303 6.46 14.36 0.65
N HIS A 304 6.40 13.09 0.21
CA HIS A 304 7.42 12.05 0.44
C HIS A 304 8.26 11.74 -0.81
N GLU A 305 7.88 12.18 -2.01
CA GLU A 305 8.66 11.95 -3.25
C GLU A 305 10.07 12.56 -3.12
N GLU A 306 10.17 13.76 -2.55
CA GLU A 306 11.43 14.42 -2.25
C GLU A 306 12.27 13.68 -1.17
N VAL A 307 11.63 12.93 -0.25
CA VAL A 307 12.31 12.16 0.81
C VAL A 307 12.80 10.81 0.32
N GLN A 308 12.06 10.14 -0.57
CA GLN A 308 12.48 8.88 -1.18
C GLN A 308 13.76 9.04 -2.00
N ASP A 309 13.85 10.14 -2.74
CA ASP A 309 15.04 10.52 -3.53
C ASP A 309 16.30 10.66 -2.67
N LEU A 310 16.11 10.94 -1.39
CA LEU A 310 17.19 11.11 -0.44
C LEU A 310 17.43 9.83 0.36
N THR A 311 16.43 9.00 0.63
CA THR A 311 16.56 7.86 1.57
C THR A 311 16.80 6.50 0.90
N VAL A 312 16.51 6.36 -0.39
CA VAL A 312 16.60 5.07 -1.11
C VAL A 312 17.59 5.21 -2.27
N ALA A 313 18.73 4.51 -2.17
CA ALA A 313 19.79 4.54 -3.19
C ALA A 313 19.40 3.83 -4.50
N ASP A 314 18.45 2.89 -4.44
CA ASP A 314 17.96 2.13 -5.58
C ASP A 314 16.43 2.12 -5.59
N ARG A 315 15.82 2.87 -6.53
CA ARG A 315 14.36 2.94 -6.69
C ARG A 315 13.75 1.65 -7.22
N SER A 316 14.55 0.68 -7.65
CA SER A 316 14.05 -0.44 -8.45
C SER A 316 13.35 -1.54 -7.64
N ARG A 317 13.54 -1.62 -6.31
CA ARG A 317 12.87 -2.64 -5.46
C ARG A 317 12.77 -2.21 -4.00
N ASP A 318 11.58 -2.36 -3.40
CA ASP A 318 11.40 -2.17 -1.95
C ASP A 318 12.09 -3.31 -1.17
N PRO A 319 13.13 -3.04 -0.37
CA PRO A 319 13.86 -4.09 0.35
C PRO A 319 13.00 -4.79 1.41
N SER A 320 11.87 -4.19 1.81
CA SER A 320 10.95 -4.79 2.78
C SER A 320 9.97 -5.79 2.18
N LEU A 321 9.85 -5.86 0.85
CA LEU A 321 8.83 -6.66 0.16
C LEU A 321 8.96 -8.17 0.46
N GLY A 322 10.19 -8.71 0.40
CA GLY A 322 10.43 -10.11 0.75
C GLY A 322 10.04 -10.44 2.20
N THR A 323 10.30 -9.52 3.14
CA THR A 323 9.91 -9.69 4.55
C THR A 323 8.39 -9.56 4.72
N PHE A 324 7.74 -8.65 3.98
CA PHE A 324 6.29 -8.49 3.96
C PHE A 324 5.59 -9.81 3.61
N TRP A 325 5.99 -10.43 2.50
CA TRP A 325 5.38 -11.68 2.02
C TRP A 325 5.74 -12.88 2.88
N LEU A 326 6.95 -12.94 3.44
CA LEU A 326 7.30 -13.95 4.44
C LEU A 326 6.35 -13.87 5.64
N PHE A 327 6.17 -12.67 6.21
CA PHE A 327 5.30 -12.45 7.37
C PHE A 327 3.83 -12.74 7.06
N HIS A 328 3.39 -12.52 5.83
CA HIS A 328 2.07 -12.95 5.38
C HIS A 328 1.95 -14.49 5.38
N ARG A 329 2.88 -15.20 4.72
CA ARG A 329 2.84 -16.67 4.57
C ARG A 329 2.87 -17.41 5.90
N ILE A 330 3.62 -16.90 6.87
CA ILE A 330 3.68 -17.51 8.21
C ILE A 330 2.52 -17.06 9.13
N GLY A 331 1.61 -16.20 8.67
CA GLY A 331 0.48 -15.70 9.45
C GLY A 331 0.84 -14.64 10.51
N TYR A 332 2.06 -14.09 10.47
CA TYR A 332 2.50 -13.06 11.41
C TYR A 332 1.62 -11.80 11.32
N TRP A 333 1.33 -11.34 10.10
CA TRP A 333 0.51 -10.15 9.91
C TRP A 333 -0.93 -10.34 10.36
N GLN A 334 -1.52 -11.50 10.06
CA GLN A 334 -2.87 -11.85 10.48
C GLN A 334 -2.99 -11.79 12.02
N ASN A 335 -2.07 -12.45 12.72
CA ASN A 335 -2.06 -12.46 14.19
C ASN A 335 -1.82 -11.07 14.77
N LEU A 336 -0.93 -10.27 14.17
CA LEU A 336 -0.72 -8.88 14.59
C LEU A 336 -1.98 -8.03 14.39
N VAL A 337 -2.65 -8.08 13.24
CA VAL A 337 -3.87 -7.32 12.97
C VAL A 337 -4.98 -7.69 13.97
N LEU A 338 -5.17 -8.98 14.23
CA LEU A 338 -6.13 -9.48 15.22
C LEU A 338 -5.83 -8.95 16.63
N LEU A 339 -4.55 -8.99 17.03
CA LEU A 339 -4.06 -8.50 18.32
C LEU A 339 -4.28 -6.99 18.49
N LEU A 340 -3.99 -6.21 17.44
CA LEU A 340 -4.12 -4.76 17.45
C LEU A 340 -5.57 -4.28 17.29
N LYS A 341 -6.49 -5.16 16.85
CA LYS A 341 -7.91 -4.87 16.58
C LYS A 341 -8.08 -3.69 15.63
N VAL A 342 -7.19 -3.59 14.63
CA VAL A 342 -7.27 -2.58 13.58
C VAL A 342 -8.18 -3.10 12.47
N LYS A 343 -8.93 -2.19 11.86
CA LYS A 343 -9.83 -2.46 10.73
C LYS A 343 -9.45 -1.58 9.55
N SER A 344 -9.85 -1.99 8.35
CA SER A 344 -9.79 -1.11 7.17
C SER A 344 -10.61 0.16 7.42
N ALA A 345 -10.13 1.27 6.88
CA ALA A 345 -10.79 2.57 7.00
C ALA A 345 -12.02 2.67 6.08
N GLY A 346 -12.02 1.94 4.96
CA GLY A 346 -13.03 2.04 3.90
C GLY A 346 -13.98 0.86 3.79
N PHE A 347 -13.68 -0.26 4.47
CA PHE A 347 -14.45 -1.49 4.30
C PHE A 347 -14.56 -2.30 5.61
N ASP A 348 -15.78 -2.65 6.01
CA ASP A 348 -16.03 -3.54 7.16
C ASP A 348 -16.31 -4.96 6.64
N GLY A 349 -15.23 -5.66 6.29
CA GLY A 349 -15.29 -7.06 5.86
C GLY A 349 -15.46 -8.03 7.02
N THR A 350 -15.93 -9.24 6.72
CA THR A 350 -16.03 -10.35 7.70
C THR A 350 -14.64 -10.76 8.22
N ASN A 351 -13.63 -10.73 7.35
CA ASN A 351 -12.24 -10.93 7.71
C ASN A 351 -11.46 -9.60 7.69
N THR A 352 -11.22 -9.05 8.87
CA THR A 352 -10.52 -7.75 9.02
C THR A 352 -9.10 -7.75 8.45
N TYR A 353 -8.42 -8.91 8.44
CA TYR A 353 -7.06 -9.00 7.90
C TYR A 353 -7.07 -8.92 6.38
N GLU A 354 -7.92 -9.69 5.70
CA GLU A 354 -7.99 -9.70 4.23
C GLU A 354 -8.37 -8.32 3.68
N ALA A 355 -9.34 -7.65 4.29
CA ALA A 355 -9.70 -6.27 3.92
C ALA A 355 -8.50 -5.31 4.01
N LEU A 356 -7.77 -5.34 5.14
CA LEU A 356 -6.56 -4.53 5.31
C LEU A 356 -5.46 -4.93 4.32
N PHE A 357 -5.33 -6.21 4.02
CA PHE A 357 -4.32 -6.71 3.10
C PHE A 357 -4.58 -6.19 1.68
N LEU A 358 -5.84 -6.24 1.21
CA LEU A 358 -6.25 -5.69 -0.08
C LEU A 358 -5.99 -4.17 -0.17
N ASP A 359 -6.24 -3.41 0.90
CA ASP A 359 -5.88 -1.99 0.96
C ASP A 359 -4.37 -1.76 0.76
N ALA A 360 -3.53 -2.61 1.35
CA ALA A 360 -2.07 -2.47 1.29
C ALA A 360 -1.48 -2.82 -0.08
N LEU A 361 -2.09 -3.72 -0.85
CA LEU A 361 -1.57 -4.14 -2.16
C LEU A 361 -1.50 -2.97 -3.15
N ILE A 362 -2.46 -2.04 -3.07
CA ILE A 362 -2.52 -0.86 -3.94
C ILE A 362 -1.66 0.29 -3.43
N CYS A 363 -1.76 0.58 -2.13
CA CYS A 363 -1.14 1.78 -1.57
C CYS A 363 0.39 1.72 -1.52
N ALA A 364 0.97 0.52 -1.43
CA ALA A 364 2.39 0.33 -1.12
C ALA A 364 3.23 -0.26 -2.27
N ASP A 365 2.68 -0.35 -3.49
CA ASP A 365 3.33 -1.02 -4.65
C ASP A 365 3.82 -2.45 -4.31
N ARG A 366 3.09 -3.13 -3.41
CA ARG A 366 3.45 -4.44 -2.89
C ARG A 366 3.04 -5.59 -3.80
N LEU A 367 2.28 -5.30 -4.83
CA LEU A 367 1.85 -6.27 -5.81
C LEU A 367 2.97 -6.46 -6.84
N ASP A 368 3.86 -7.41 -6.62
CA ASP A 368 4.82 -7.90 -7.62
C ASP A 368 4.53 -9.38 -7.92
N LEU A 369 4.00 -9.66 -9.11
CA LEU A 369 3.64 -11.01 -9.56
C LEU A 369 4.86 -11.96 -9.65
N ASN A 370 6.09 -11.46 -9.57
CA ASN A 370 7.28 -12.32 -9.50
C ASN A 370 7.52 -12.92 -8.10
N GLU A 371 6.98 -12.29 -7.06
CA GLU A 371 7.18 -12.70 -5.66
C GLU A 371 5.94 -13.37 -5.05
N ILE A 372 4.79 -13.23 -5.71
CA ILE A 372 3.47 -13.51 -5.13
C ILE A 372 2.76 -14.61 -5.90
N ASP A 373 2.06 -15.47 -5.15
CA ASP A 373 1.03 -16.31 -5.73
C ASP A 373 -0.26 -15.50 -5.93
N VAL A 374 -0.53 -15.12 -7.18
CA VAL A 374 -1.73 -14.32 -7.52
C VAL A 374 -3.03 -15.04 -7.16
N HIS A 375 -3.03 -16.37 -7.07
CA HIS A 375 -4.21 -17.14 -6.69
C HIS A 375 -4.61 -16.90 -5.22
N GLU A 376 -3.65 -16.64 -4.34
CA GLU A 376 -3.92 -16.23 -2.95
C GLU A 376 -4.62 -14.88 -2.92
N VAL A 377 -4.18 -13.92 -3.74
CA VAL A 377 -4.82 -12.61 -3.88
C VAL A 377 -6.25 -12.75 -4.41
N TYR A 378 -6.46 -13.58 -5.44
CA TYR A 378 -7.80 -13.87 -5.94
C TYR A 378 -8.71 -14.48 -4.88
N ALA A 379 -8.21 -15.42 -4.08
CA ALA A 379 -8.99 -16.00 -2.98
C ALA A 379 -9.42 -14.93 -1.95
N MET A 380 -8.54 -13.99 -1.60
CA MET A 380 -8.90 -12.88 -0.70
C MET A 380 -9.95 -11.94 -1.32
N MET A 381 -9.83 -11.64 -2.61
CA MET A 381 -10.80 -10.81 -3.33
C MET A 381 -12.18 -11.49 -3.38
N ARG A 382 -12.22 -12.81 -3.61
CA ARG A 382 -13.45 -13.62 -3.59
C ARG A 382 -14.17 -13.56 -2.24
N ASN A 383 -13.41 -13.58 -1.15
CA ASN A 383 -13.97 -13.43 0.20
C ASN A 383 -14.46 -12.00 0.50
N ASN A 384 -14.03 -11.01 -0.30
CA ASN A 384 -14.30 -9.59 -0.10
C ASN A 384 -14.72 -8.90 -1.42
N LEU A 385 -15.76 -9.43 -2.10
CA LEU A 385 -16.17 -8.97 -3.43
C LEU A 385 -16.47 -7.47 -3.52
N GLN A 386 -17.03 -6.89 -2.46
CA GLN A 386 -17.40 -5.48 -2.39
C GLN A 386 -16.24 -4.56 -1.97
N HIS A 387 -15.01 -5.08 -1.90
CA HIS A 387 -13.88 -4.28 -1.49
C HIS A 387 -13.55 -3.20 -2.54
N PRO A 388 -13.46 -1.92 -2.16
CA PRO A 388 -13.35 -0.80 -3.11
C PRO A 388 -12.05 -0.79 -3.92
N GLN A 389 -11.04 -1.55 -3.49
CA GLN A 389 -9.74 -1.65 -4.18
C GLN A 389 -9.67 -2.79 -5.19
N ASN A 390 -10.69 -3.65 -5.30
CA ASN A 390 -10.62 -4.85 -6.16
C ASN A 390 -10.32 -4.48 -7.61
N THR A 391 -11.02 -3.50 -8.17
CA THR A 391 -10.77 -3.05 -9.56
C THR A 391 -9.35 -2.52 -9.75
N GLN A 392 -8.81 -1.77 -8.78
CA GLN A 392 -7.45 -1.25 -8.86
C GLN A 392 -6.42 -2.38 -8.81
N ILE A 393 -6.69 -3.44 -8.03
CA ILE A 393 -5.81 -4.62 -7.95
C ILE A 393 -5.79 -5.32 -9.30
N LEU A 394 -6.97 -5.56 -9.89
CA LEU A 394 -7.09 -6.17 -11.21
C LEU A 394 -6.36 -5.37 -12.30
N VAL A 395 -6.50 -4.03 -12.28
CA VAL A 395 -5.77 -3.14 -13.21
C VAL A 395 -4.26 -3.26 -13.02
N SER A 396 -3.77 -3.28 -11.78
CA SER A 396 -2.35 -3.43 -11.48
C SER A 396 -1.79 -4.79 -11.92
N ILE A 397 -2.59 -5.87 -11.84
CA ILE A 397 -2.21 -7.19 -12.36
C ILE A 397 -2.05 -7.13 -13.89
N VAL A 398 -3.02 -6.55 -14.61
CA VAL A 398 -2.95 -6.41 -16.07
C VAL A 398 -1.76 -5.53 -16.49
N ALA A 399 -1.50 -4.43 -15.77
CA ALA A 399 -0.34 -3.59 -16.02
C ALA A 399 0.99 -4.37 -15.88
N GLN A 400 1.07 -5.28 -14.91
CA GLN A 400 2.23 -6.16 -14.74
C GLN A 400 2.37 -7.21 -15.84
N PHE A 401 1.25 -7.77 -16.34
CA PHE A 401 1.31 -8.65 -17.52
C PHE A 401 1.90 -7.92 -18.73
N ILE A 402 1.46 -6.67 -18.98
CA ILE A 402 2.00 -5.84 -20.07
C ILE A 402 3.50 -5.61 -19.90
N ASN A 403 3.93 -5.24 -18.68
CA ASN A 403 5.34 -4.97 -18.40
C ASN A 403 6.20 -6.24 -18.51
N SER A 404 5.72 -7.36 -17.98
CA SER A 404 6.36 -8.68 -18.04
C SER A 404 6.51 -9.15 -19.49
N PHE A 405 5.45 -9.08 -20.28
CA PHE A 405 5.48 -9.40 -21.71
C PHE A 405 6.48 -8.51 -22.44
N ARG A 406 6.43 -7.19 -22.26
CA ARG A 406 7.36 -6.26 -22.91
C ARG A 406 8.81 -6.61 -22.58
N LYS A 407 9.12 -6.88 -21.30
CA LYS A 407 10.48 -7.23 -20.85
C LYS A 407 10.96 -8.55 -21.45
N THR A 408 10.15 -9.60 -21.36
CA THR A 408 10.50 -10.95 -21.85
C THR A 408 10.58 -11.01 -23.37
N TYR A 409 9.61 -10.42 -24.07
CA TYR A 409 9.59 -10.37 -25.53
C TYR A 409 10.72 -9.51 -26.10
N SER A 410 11.04 -8.36 -25.50
CA SER A 410 12.16 -7.51 -25.97
C SER A 410 13.52 -8.16 -25.76
N ALA A 411 13.65 -9.04 -24.77
CA ALA A 411 14.85 -9.83 -24.52
C ALA A 411 14.94 -11.10 -25.41
N ALA A 412 13.86 -11.46 -26.11
CA ALA A 412 13.83 -12.64 -26.95
C ALA A 412 14.71 -12.45 -28.20
N SER A 413 15.77 -13.24 -28.32
CA SER A 413 16.67 -13.26 -29.48
C SER A 413 16.34 -14.37 -30.49
N THR A 414 15.41 -15.27 -30.15
CA THR A 414 15.03 -16.42 -30.97
C THR A 414 13.51 -16.49 -31.13
N SER A 415 13.04 -17.13 -32.21
CA SER A 415 11.61 -17.37 -32.43
C SER A 415 10.98 -18.23 -31.33
N THR A 416 11.72 -19.19 -30.78
CA THR A 416 11.28 -20.01 -29.64
C THR A 416 11.07 -19.17 -28.39
N ALA A 417 12.01 -18.28 -28.04
CA ALA A 417 11.88 -17.40 -26.88
C ALA A 417 10.72 -16.40 -27.05
N ALA A 418 10.52 -15.89 -28.27
CA ALA A 418 9.39 -15.02 -28.58
C ALA A 418 8.04 -15.75 -28.43
N LEU A 419 7.96 -16.99 -28.92
CA LEU A 419 6.78 -17.84 -28.77
C LEU A 419 6.49 -18.15 -27.30
N GLU A 420 7.52 -18.44 -26.50
CA GLU A 420 7.39 -18.69 -25.06
C GLU A 420 6.84 -17.46 -24.33
N ALA A 421 7.37 -16.26 -24.63
CA ALA A 421 6.88 -15.01 -24.05
C ALA A 421 5.39 -14.75 -24.37
N ILE A 422 4.99 -14.96 -25.64
CA ILE A 422 3.58 -14.83 -26.05
C ILE A 422 2.69 -15.87 -25.36
N THR A 423 3.12 -17.14 -25.36
CA THR A 423 2.33 -18.24 -24.80
C THR A 423 2.16 -18.09 -23.28
N ARG A 424 3.21 -17.68 -22.57
CA ARG A 424 3.16 -17.37 -21.14
C ARG A 424 2.16 -16.25 -20.85
N THR A 425 2.26 -15.14 -21.57
CA THR A 425 1.34 -14.00 -21.39
C THR A 425 -0.10 -14.38 -21.71
N TYR A 426 -0.32 -15.21 -22.74
CA TYR A 426 -1.63 -15.77 -23.04
C TYR A 426 -2.19 -16.60 -21.87
N HIS A 427 -1.38 -17.46 -21.24
CA HIS A 427 -1.80 -18.24 -20.08
C HIS A 427 -2.09 -17.35 -18.85
N ASP A 428 -1.27 -16.32 -18.63
CA ASP A 428 -1.47 -15.35 -17.54
C ASP A 428 -2.80 -14.61 -17.72
N ILE A 429 -3.12 -14.14 -18.94
CA ILE A 429 -4.41 -13.50 -19.25
C ILE A 429 -5.55 -14.51 -19.08
N ARG A 430 -5.41 -15.74 -19.58
CA ARG A 430 -6.44 -16.77 -19.44
C ARG A 430 -6.78 -17.00 -17.96
N GLY A 431 -5.77 -17.25 -17.13
CA GLY A 431 -5.96 -17.49 -15.69
C GLY A 431 -6.57 -16.29 -14.97
N PHE A 432 -6.16 -15.07 -15.34
CA PHE A 432 -6.76 -13.84 -14.82
C PHE A 432 -8.25 -13.72 -15.18
N VAL A 433 -8.61 -13.92 -16.45
CA VAL A 433 -10.01 -13.82 -16.89
C VAL A 433 -10.85 -14.92 -16.26
N GLN A 434 -10.31 -16.12 -16.06
CA GLN A 434 -11.00 -17.20 -15.34
C GLN A 434 -11.26 -16.84 -13.88
N ALA A 435 -10.29 -16.25 -13.18
CA ALA A 435 -10.49 -15.82 -11.80
C ALA A 435 -11.44 -14.62 -11.68
N TRP A 436 -11.36 -13.68 -12.62
CA TRP A 436 -12.15 -12.45 -12.62
C TRP A 436 -13.61 -12.69 -13.05
N LEU A 437 -13.83 -13.47 -14.11
CA LEU A 437 -15.10 -13.62 -14.83
C LEU A 437 -15.57 -15.08 -14.90
N CYS A 438 -15.45 -15.86 -13.82
CA CYS A 438 -16.02 -17.21 -13.81
C CYS A 438 -17.55 -17.17 -13.72
N LEU A 439 -18.18 -18.17 -14.34
CA LEU A 439 -19.62 -18.42 -14.19
C LEU A 439 -19.87 -19.22 -12.91
N SER A 440 -19.42 -18.67 -11.78
CA SER A 440 -19.54 -19.28 -10.47
C SER A 440 -19.69 -18.24 -9.36
N LYS A 441 -20.20 -18.68 -8.20
CA LYS A 441 -20.18 -17.94 -6.92
C LYS A 441 -18.78 -17.51 -6.49
N SER A 442 -17.72 -18.10 -7.05
CA SER A 442 -16.33 -17.69 -6.84
C SER A 442 -15.89 -16.52 -7.74
N CYS A 443 -16.80 -15.89 -8.47
CA CYS A 443 -16.50 -14.77 -9.36
C CYS A 443 -16.09 -13.53 -8.58
N ILE A 444 -14.97 -12.90 -8.96
CA ILE A 444 -14.48 -11.65 -8.35
C ILE A 444 -15.25 -10.44 -8.88
N PHE A 445 -15.83 -10.56 -10.07
CA PHE A 445 -16.53 -9.47 -10.75
C PHE A 445 -17.61 -8.82 -9.87
N ASN A 446 -17.58 -7.50 -9.82
CA ASN A 446 -18.61 -6.69 -9.17
C ASN A 446 -19.18 -5.71 -10.20
N THR A 447 -20.47 -5.83 -10.50
CA THR A 447 -21.18 -4.97 -11.47
C THR A 447 -21.16 -3.49 -11.08
N LEU A 448 -20.99 -3.17 -9.79
CA LEU A 448 -21.00 -1.79 -9.27
C LEU A 448 -19.64 -1.09 -9.40
N ASP A 449 -18.58 -1.85 -9.73
CA ASP A 449 -17.24 -1.31 -9.81
C ASP A 449 -17.06 -0.44 -11.06
N LYS A 450 -16.57 0.78 -10.84
CA LYS A 450 -16.17 1.68 -11.93
C LYS A 450 -14.81 1.20 -12.45
N GLY A 451 -14.69 0.98 -13.76
CA GLY A 451 -13.44 0.51 -14.37
C GLY A 451 -13.53 -0.83 -15.08
N ASN A 452 -14.64 -1.57 -14.95
CA ASN A 452 -14.79 -2.88 -15.60
C ASN A 452 -14.68 -2.78 -17.13
N SER A 453 -15.32 -1.79 -17.75
CA SER A 453 -15.24 -1.56 -19.20
C SER A 453 -13.82 -1.18 -19.64
N GLU A 454 -13.14 -0.33 -18.87
CA GLU A 454 -11.76 0.04 -19.13
C GLU A 454 -10.80 -1.16 -19.01
N LEU A 455 -11.07 -2.06 -18.05
CA LEU A 455 -10.30 -3.29 -17.85
C LEU A 455 -10.49 -4.27 -19.02
N PHE A 456 -11.73 -4.46 -19.50
CA PHE A 456 -11.99 -5.19 -20.76
C PHE A 456 -11.26 -4.55 -21.94
N GLY A 457 -11.33 -3.22 -22.09
CA GLY A 457 -10.61 -2.48 -23.11
C GLY A 457 -9.09 -2.73 -23.07
N ALA A 458 -8.50 -2.72 -21.88
CA ALA A 458 -7.08 -3.02 -21.69
C ALA A 458 -6.73 -4.47 -22.09
N LEU A 459 -7.59 -5.44 -21.75
CA LEU A 459 -7.40 -6.84 -22.16
C LEU A 459 -7.46 -6.98 -23.68
N PHE A 460 -8.43 -6.35 -24.35
CA PHE A 460 -8.53 -6.40 -25.81
C PHE A 460 -7.29 -5.82 -26.48
N MET A 461 -6.85 -4.64 -26.05
CA MET A 461 -5.62 -4.02 -26.55
C MET A 461 -4.39 -4.92 -26.35
N LEU A 462 -4.28 -5.61 -25.21
CA LEU A 462 -3.20 -6.55 -24.96
C LEU A 462 -3.30 -7.78 -25.86
N THR A 463 -4.48 -8.37 -26.03
CA THR A 463 -4.67 -9.52 -26.94
C THR A 463 -4.42 -9.14 -28.40
N ASP A 464 -4.85 -7.96 -28.85
CA ASP A 464 -4.54 -7.40 -30.16
C ASP A 464 -3.04 -7.28 -30.37
N HIS A 465 -2.33 -6.74 -29.36
CA HIS A 465 -0.88 -6.65 -29.41
C HIS A 465 -0.19 -8.01 -29.54
N LEU A 466 -0.67 -9.05 -28.82
CA LEU A 466 -0.15 -10.41 -28.95
C LEU A 466 -0.38 -10.98 -30.36
N LYS A 467 -1.58 -10.79 -30.93
CA LYS A 467 -1.91 -11.20 -32.30
C LYS A 467 -0.99 -10.52 -33.32
N ASP A 468 -0.77 -9.21 -33.19
CA ASP A 468 0.12 -8.46 -34.08
C ASP A 468 1.55 -8.99 -34.03
N LYS A 469 2.05 -9.35 -32.83
CA LYS A 469 3.37 -9.98 -32.70
C LYS A 469 3.43 -11.36 -33.33
N CYS A 470 2.40 -12.19 -33.16
CA CYS A 470 2.33 -13.47 -33.85
C CYS A 470 2.36 -13.30 -35.37
N SER A 471 1.53 -12.42 -35.93
CA SER A 471 1.45 -12.16 -37.38
C SER A 471 2.79 -11.69 -37.93
N LEU A 472 3.43 -10.72 -37.26
CA LEU A 472 4.74 -10.20 -37.69
C LEU A 472 5.81 -11.30 -37.74
N VAL A 473 5.84 -12.19 -36.76
CA VAL A 473 6.81 -13.31 -36.75
C VAL A 473 6.47 -14.35 -37.82
N ILE A 474 5.19 -14.64 -38.04
CA ILE A 474 4.74 -15.53 -39.14
C ILE A 474 5.19 -14.97 -40.49
N ASP A 475 4.90 -13.70 -40.77
CA ASP A 475 5.26 -13.04 -42.03
C ASP A 475 6.77 -13.05 -42.27
N TYR A 476 7.55 -12.80 -41.20
CA TYR A 476 9.02 -12.89 -41.25
C TYR A 476 9.50 -14.31 -41.57
N LEU A 477 8.98 -15.32 -40.87
CA LEU A 477 9.41 -16.71 -41.06
C LEU A 477 9.01 -17.27 -42.44
N GLU A 478 7.86 -16.86 -42.97
CA GLU A 478 7.44 -17.20 -44.34
C GLU A 478 8.41 -16.63 -45.38
N GLY A 479 8.90 -15.40 -45.15
CA GLY A 479 9.91 -14.76 -46.01
C GLY A 479 11.29 -15.44 -45.99
N VAL A 480 11.64 -16.19 -44.94
CA VAL A 480 12.96 -16.82 -44.76
C VAL A 480 13.04 -18.24 -45.34
N SER A 481 11.93 -18.81 -45.82
CA SER A 481 11.77 -20.02 -46.66
C SER A 481 12.95 -21.03 -46.74
N GLY A 482 12.76 -22.27 -46.27
CA GLY A 482 13.62 -23.40 -46.71
C GLY A 482 14.01 -24.49 -45.70
N SER A 483 13.51 -24.48 -44.46
CA SER A 483 13.81 -25.56 -43.50
C SER A 483 12.57 -26.07 -42.76
N ASP A 484 12.56 -27.36 -42.40
CA ASP A 484 11.47 -27.99 -41.62
C ASP A 484 11.29 -27.32 -40.25
N HIS A 485 12.38 -26.83 -39.65
CA HIS A 485 12.33 -26.07 -38.39
C HIS A 485 11.55 -24.77 -38.50
N VAL A 486 11.64 -24.07 -39.64
CA VAL A 486 10.87 -22.84 -39.89
C VAL A 486 9.39 -23.17 -40.08
N ALA A 487 9.06 -24.26 -40.77
CA ALA A 487 7.68 -24.70 -40.96
C ALA A 487 7.00 -25.05 -39.62
N GLU A 488 7.68 -25.77 -38.72
CA GLU A 488 7.13 -26.08 -37.39
C GLU A 488 7.00 -24.82 -36.52
N ALA A 489 7.95 -23.89 -36.61
CA ALA A 489 7.85 -22.60 -35.92
C ALA A 489 6.61 -21.81 -36.38
N ILE A 490 6.39 -21.68 -37.70
CA ILE A 490 5.20 -21.01 -38.27
C ILE A 490 3.91 -21.66 -37.75
N LYS A 491 3.84 -22.99 -37.76
CA LYS A 491 2.68 -23.73 -37.25
C LYS A 491 2.42 -23.44 -35.77
N ASN A 492 3.47 -23.36 -34.95
CA ASN A 492 3.34 -23.02 -33.53
C ASN A 492 2.87 -21.58 -33.31
N PHE A 493 3.37 -20.61 -34.09
CA PHE A 493 2.86 -19.23 -34.02
C PHE A 493 1.41 -19.11 -34.50
N ARG A 494 1.01 -19.84 -35.55
CA ARG A 494 -0.38 -19.89 -36.01
C ARG A 494 -1.31 -20.50 -34.95
N LYS A 495 -0.82 -21.52 -34.23
CA LYS A 495 -1.55 -22.08 -33.08
C LYS A 495 -1.72 -21.02 -31.98
N ALA A 496 -0.63 -20.33 -31.58
CA ALA A 496 -0.70 -19.27 -30.58
C ALA A 496 -1.66 -18.14 -31.01
N LEU A 497 -1.60 -17.69 -32.26
CA LEU A 497 -2.52 -16.71 -32.84
C LEU A 497 -3.99 -17.18 -32.77
N SER A 498 -4.25 -18.44 -33.10
CA SER A 498 -5.58 -19.04 -33.00
C SER A 498 -6.07 -19.08 -31.55
N ASP A 499 -5.22 -19.42 -30.59
CA ASP A 499 -5.58 -19.51 -29.18
C ASP A 499 -5.84 -18.12 -28.57
N VAL A 500 -5.03 -17.10 -28.90
CA VAL A 500 -5.27 -15.71 -28.51
C VAL A 500 -6.59 -15.18 -29.11
N THR A 501 -6.91 -15.52 -30.36
CA THR A 501 -8.17 -15.12 -31.01
C THR A 501 -9.39 -15.75 -30.32
N LYS A 502 -9.29 -17.01 -29.88
CA LYS A 502 -10.36 -17.68 -29.11
C LYS A 502 -10.55 -17.05 -27.74
N LEU A 503 -9.44 -16.68 -27.07
CA LEU A 503 -9.48 -15.98 -25.79
C LEU A 503 -10.14 -14.61 -25.91
N GLU A 504 -9.77 -13.81 -26.91
CA GLU A 504 -10.41 -12.52 -27.17
C GLU A 504 -11.92 -12.68 -27.44
N SER A 505 -12.30 -13.65 -28.27
CA SER A 505 -13.72 -13.95 -28.56
C SER A 505 -14.47 -14.33 -27.28
N THR A 506 -13.84 -15.11 -26.40
CA THR A 506 -14.37 -15.48 -25.09
C THR A 506 -14.55 -14.24 -24.21
N CYS A 507 -13.55 -13.37 -24.13
CA CYS A 507 -13.64 -12.11 -23.38
C CYS A 507 -14.77 -11.20 -23.89
N ARG A 508 -15.03 -11.13 -25.19
CA ARG A 508 -16.16 -10.35 -25.75
C ARG A 508 -17.52 -10.92 -25.36
N ILE A 509 -17.65 -12.25 -25.33
CA ILE A 509 -18.89 -12.90 -24.85
C ILE A 509 -19.10 -12.60 -23.37
N LEU A 510 -18.03 -12.72 -22.56
CA LEU A 510 -18.09 -12.43 -21.13
C LEU A 510 -18.34 -10.94 -20.85
N GLU A 511 -17.74 -10.03 -21.61
CA GLU A 511 -18.02 -8.59 -21.52
C GLU A 511 -19.50 -8.31 -21.78
N ALA A 512 -20.06 -8.87 -22.85
CA ALA A 512 -21.47 -8.71 -23.18
C ALA A 512 -22.39 -9.20 -22.04
N PHE A 513 -22.08 -10.36 -21.47
CA PHE A 513 -22.84 -10.92 -20.36
C PHE A 513 -22.71 -10.09 -19.07
N PHE A 514 -21.49 -9.84 -18.61
CA PHE A 514 -21.23 -9.20 -17.32
C PHE A 514 -21.53 -7.69 -17.30
N LEU A 515 -21.45 -7.02 -18.46
CA LEU A 515 -21.84 -5.62 -18.60
C LEU A 515 -23.28 -5.43 -19.09
N ASP A 516 -24.02 -6.51 -19.30
CA ASP A 516 -25.38 -6.52 -19.85
C ASP A 516 -25.49 -5.67 -21.14
N THR A 517 -24.57 -5.93 -22.08
CA THR A 517 -24.55 -5.28 -23.40
C THR A 517 -24.92 -6.28 -24.50
N PRO A 518 -25.47 -5.81 -25.63
CA PRO A 518 -25.81 -6.70 -26.74
C PRO A 518 -24.60 -7.51 -27.18
N LEU A 519 -24.80 -8.81 -27.40
CA LEU A 519 -23.72 -9.68 -27.86
C LEU A 519 -23.17 -9.12 -29.19
N PRO A 520 -21.86 -8.80 -29.27
CA PRO A 520 -21.30 -8.25 -30.49
C PRO A 520 -21.44 -9.28 -31.61
N HIS A 521 -21.60 -8.82 -32.85
CA HIS A 521 -21.58 -9.70 -34.01
C HIS A 521 -20.24 -10.45 -34.05
N LEU A 522 -20.28 -11.70 -33.60
CA LEU A 522 -19.20 -12.66 -33.70
C LEU A 522 -19.08 -12.98 -35.19
N GLY A 523 -18.04 -12.48 -35.86
CA GLY A 523 -17.76 -12.82 -37.26
C GLY A 523 -17.71 -14.34 -37.47
N ASP A 524 -17.81 -14.80 -38.72
CA ASP A 524 -17.92 -16.23 -39.07
C ASP A 524 -16.88 -17.14 -38.39
N ASN A 525 -15.67 -16.62 -38.13
CA ASN A 525 -14.59 -17.35 -37.45
C ASN A 525 -14.84 -17.55 -35.94
N SER A 526 -15.51 -16.62 -35.27
CA SER A 526 -15.80 -16.68 -33.83
C SER A 526 -16.99 -17.58 -33.49
N ALA A 527 -17.91 -17.84 -34.43
CA ALA A 527 -18.99 -18.81 -34.25
C ALA A 527 -18.57 -20.27 -34.53
N SER A 528 -17.26 -20.50 -34.76
CA SER A 528 -16.76 -21.83 -35.08
C SER A 528 -16.93 -22.83 -33.91
N PRO A 529 -17.15 -24.13 -34.17
CA PRO A 529 -17.19 -25.16 -33.13
C PRO A 529 -15.94 -25.19 -32.24
N ALA A 530 -14.79 -24.75 -32.77
CA ALA A 530 -13.55 -24.66 -32.03
C ALA A 530 -13.61 -23.57 -30.94
N THR A 531 -14.17 -22.39 -31.25
CA THR A 531 -14.37 -21.31 -30.28
C THR A 531 -15.39 -21.72 -29.21
N THR A 532 -16.47 -22.39 -29.60
CA THR A 532 -17.46 -22.90 -28.65
C THR A 532 -16.86 -23.94 -27.68
N LYS A 533 -16.08 -24.89 -28.22
CA LYS A 533 -15.37 -25.87 -27.39
C LYS A 533 -14.36 -25.20 -26.47
N TYR A 534 -13.65 -24.18 -26.96
CA TYR A 534 -12.72 -23.40 -26.16
C TYR A 534 -13.44 -22.67 -25.02
N PHE A 535 -14.52 -21.94 -25.33
CA PHE A 535 -15.34 -21.24 -24.33
C PHE A 535 -15.86 -22.20 -23.27
N THR A 536 -16.40 -23.36 -23.68
CA THR A 536 -16.90 -24.37 -22.75
C THR A 536 -15.78 -24.91 -21.85
N SER A 537 -14.61 -25.22 -22.42
CA SER A 537 -13.44 -25.63 -21.64
C SER A 537 -12.91 -24.52 -20.73
N PHE A 538 -13.11 -23.26 -21.09
CA PHE A 538 -12.68 -22.10 -20.32
C PHE A 538 -13.54 -21.93 -19.06
N ILE A 539 -14.86 -22.08 -19.19
CA ILE A 539 -15.81 -21.96 -18.06
C ILE A 539 -15.87 -23.22 -17.19
N ALA A 540 -15.62 -24.40 -17.75
CA ALA A 540 -15.78 -25.68 -17.04
C ALA A 540 -14.83 -25.88 -15.85
N GLU A 541 -13.75 -25.10 -15.75
CA GLU A 541 -12.78 -25.23 -14.66
C GLU A 541 -13.34 -24.72 -13.31
N ASP A 542 -14.31 -23.79 -13.31
CA ASP A 542 -14.82 -23.11 -12.10
C ASP A 542 -16.27 -22.61 -12.32
N CYS A 543 -17.22 -23.47 -12.72
CA CYS A 543 -18.62 -23.09 -12.92
C CYS A 543 -19.59 -23.70 -11.90
N ASP A 544 -20.70 -23.02 -11.64
CA ASP A 544 -21.87 -23.62 -10.97
C ASP A 544 -23.11 -23.62 -11.87
N ASP A 545 -23.96 -24.63 -11.67
CA ASP A 545 -25.15 -24.87 -12.52
C ASP A 545 -26.10 -23.67 -12.52
N GLU A 546 -26.25 -22.98 -11.39
CA GLU A 546 -27.15 -21.83 -11.24
C GLU A 546 -26.69 -20.65 -12.12
N THR A 547 -25.41 -20.34 -12.10
CA THR A 547 -24.83 -19.24 -12.90
C THR A 547 -24.79 -19.61 -14.39
N ILE A 548 -24.58 -20.89 -14.70
CA ILE A 548 -24.71 -21.42 -16.06
C ILE A 548 -26.13 -21.22 -16.59
N ASP A 549 -27.15 -21.57 -15.82
CA ASP A 549 -28.55 -21.45 -16.25
C ASP A 549 -28.91 -19.98 -16.52
N VAL A 550 -28.42 -19.06 -15.69
CA VAL A 550 -28.57 -17.61 -15.91
C VAL A 550 -27.88 -17.17 -17.20
N PHE A 551 -26.66 -17.64 -17.45
CA PHE A 551 -25.92 -17.33 -18.67
C PHE A 551 -26.60 -17.87 -19.93
N VAL A 552 -27.13 -19.10 -19.88
CA VAL A 552 -27.88 -19.70 -20.99
C VAL A 552 -29.20 -18.95 -21.23
N GLY A 553 -29.91 -18.57 -20.17
CA GLY A 553 -31.11 -17.75 -20.27
C GLY A 553 -30.84 -16.39 -20.89
N TRP A 554 -29.76 -15.72 -20.47
CA TRP A 554 -29.32 -14.46 -21.09
C TRP A 554 -29.01 -14.64 -22.58
N LEU A 555 -28.32 -15.72 -22.98
CA LEU A 555 -28.04 -16.01 -24.39
C LEU A 555 -29.30 -16.21 -25.22
N ASP A 556 -30.38 -16.76 -24.66
CA ASP A 556 -31.65 -16.94 -25.38
C ASP A 556 -32.35 -15.61 -25.68
N GLU A 557 -32.09 -14.58 -24.88
CA GLU A 557 -32.62 -13.24 -25.08
C GLU A 557 -31.86 -12.46 -26.17
N GLN A 558 -30.63 -12.88 -26.50
CA GLN A 558 -29.81 -12.29 -27.56
C GLN A 558 -30.20 -12.87 -28.93
N ASP A 559 -31.09 -12.16 -29.65
CA ASP A 559 -31.50 -12.24 -31.09
C ASP A 559 -31.19 -13.51 -31.94
N HIS A 560 -32.12 -13.90 -32.83
CA HIS A 560 -32.11 -15.17 -33.60
C HIS A 560 -30.90 -15.42 -34.53
N SER A 561 -30.04 -14.43 -34.78
CA SER A 561 -28.87 -14.58 -35.67
C SER A 561 -27.72 -15.40 -35.04
N THR A 562 -27.76 -15.65 -33.73
CA THR A 562 -26.76 -16.40 -32.96
C THR A 562 -27.12 -17.86 -32.68
N ASP A 563 -28.20 -18.36 -33.28
CA ASP A 563 -28.76 -19.70 -33.09
C ASP A 563 -27.72 -20.82 -33.20
N ILE A 564 -26.76 -20.74 -34.14
CA ILE A 564 -25.75 -21.78 -34.35
C ILE A 564 -24.76 -21.83 -33.16
N PHE A 565 -24.27 -20.68 -32.70
CA PHE A 565 -23.34 -20.62 -31.58
C PHE A 565 -24.02 -21.09 -30.29
N VAL A 566 -25.23 -20.58 -30.00
CA VAL A 566 -26.02 -20.96 -28.83
C VAL A 566 -26.35 -22.46 -28.85
N SER A 567 -26.75 -23.00 -29.99
CA SER A 567 -27.04 -24.44 -30.14
C SER A 567 -25.80 -25.31 -29.91
N ASN A 568 -24.65 -24.90 -30.45
CA ASN A 568 -23.40 -25.62 -30.24
C ASN A 568 -22.95 -25.54 -28.77
N LEU A 569 -23.09 -24.37 -28.15
CA LEU A 569 -22.71 -24.14 -26.77
C LEU A 569 -23.56 -25.00 -25.82
N ARG A 570 -24.88 -24.98 -25.99
CA ARG A 570 -25.80 -25.88 -25.24
C ARG A 570 -25.43 -27.34 -25.39
N ARG A 571 -25.15 -27.79 -26.61
CA ARG A 571 -24.75 -29.19 -26.86
C ARG A 571 -23.46 -29.53 -26.12
N GLN A 572 -22.49 -28.62 -26.07
CA GLN A 572 -21.24 -28.82 -25.33
C GLN A 572 -21.48 -28.77 -23.82
N MET A 573 -22.23 -27.80 -23.31
CA MET A 573 -22.51 -27.67 -21.87
C MET A 573 -23.33 -28.85 -21.33
N ALA A 574 -24.31 -29.35 -22.08
CA ALA A 574 -25.07 -30.55 -21.73
C ALA A 574 -24.17 -31.80 -21.61
N SER A 575 -23.02 -31.82 -22.30
CA SER A 575 -22.04 -32.93 -22.17
C SER A 575 -21.18 -32.84 -20.91
N PHE A 576 -21.18 -31.71 -20.19
CA PHE A 576 -20.50 -31.57 -18.90
C PHE A 576 -21.40 -31.91 -17.71
N GLN A 577 -22.73 -31.87 -17.89
CA GLN A 577 -23.72 -32.21 -16.84
C GLN A 577 -23.97 -33.73 -16.73
N HIS A 578 -23.37 -34.54 -17.61
CA HIS A 578 -23.46 -36.00 -17.66
C HIS A 578 -22.08 -36.61 -17.53
#